data_AF-A0A077NCQ5-F1
#
_entry.id   AF-A0A077NCQ5-F1
#
_cell.length_a   1.000
_cell.length_b   1.000
_cell.length_c   1.000
_cell.angle_alpha   90.00
_cell.angle_beta   90.00
_cell.angle_gamma   90.00
#
_symmetry.space_group_name_H-M   'P 1'
#
loop_
_entity.id
_entity.type
_entity.pdbx_description
1 polymer ?
#
loop_
_entity_poly.entity_id
_entity_poly.type
_entity_poly.pdbx_seq_one_letter_code
_entity_poly.pdbx_strand_id
1 'polypeptide(L)' 'MGLLSGCSSTRTEYVPVPPIPIPAHLLADCLPPVIPDKMTWSDGLILNEQLLTVIEQCNLDKQAIREIEQRRQITQVKK' A
#
# COMPACT_ATOMS: atom_id res chain seq x y z
N MET A 1 20.43 33.38 -50.85
CA MET A 1 20.87 32.15 -50.16
C MET A 1 20.45 32.24 -48.72
N GLY A 2 19.44 31.46 -48.30
CA GLY A 2 18.99 31.40 -46.91
C GLY A 2 19.08 29.96 -46.42
N LEU A 3 19.97 29.71 -45.45
CA LEU A 3 20.11 28.41 -44.81
C LEU A 3 18.98 28.27 -43.78
N LEU A 4 18.03 27.38 -44.05
CA LEU A 4 17.06 26.90 -43.07
C LEU A 4 17.79 25.95 -42.11
N SER A 5 18.25 26.46 -40.99
CA SER A 5 18.75 25.64 -39.89
C SER A 5 17.56 24.90 -39.26
N GLY A 6 17.40 23.62 -39.62
CA GLY A 6 16.46 22.73 -38.95
C GLY A 6 16.88 22.55 -37.49
N CYS A 7 16.07 23.05 -36.55
CA CYS A 7 16.25 22.81 -35.12
C CYS A 7 15.89 21.34 -34.83
N SER A 8 16.87 20.45 -34.96
CA SER A 8 16.71 19.00 -34.76
C SER A 8 17.53 18.49 -33.58
N SER A 9 17.44 19.16 -32.43
CA SER A 9 17.96 18.60 -31.17
C SER A 9 16.85 18.59 -30.13
N THR A 10 16.08 17.51 -30.11
CA THR A 10 15.27 17.17 -28.93
C THR A 10 16.20 16.56 -27.89
N ARG A 11 16.47 17.29 -26.81
CA ARG A 11 17.19 16.77 -25.65
C ARG A 11 16.28 15.84 -24.86
N THR A 12 16.71 14.61 -24.61
CA THR A 12 15.99 13.69 -23.74
C THR A 12 16.11 14.16 -22.30
N GLU A 13 15.00 14.63 -21.72
CA GLU A 13 14.90 14.87 -20.28
C GLU A 13 14.43 13.59 -19.58
N TYR A 14 15.22 13.12 -18.63
CA TYR A 14 14.83 12.03 -17.75
C TYR A 14 14.02 12.60 -16.59
N VAL A 15 12.73 12.31 -16.55
CA VAL A 15 11.87 12.61 -15.40
C VAL A 15 11.90 11.44 -14.41
N PRO A 16 11.90 11.71 -13.10
CA PRO A 16 11.82 10.66 -12.10
C PRO A 16 10.47 9.96 -12.18
N VAL A 17 10.49 8.63 -12.27
CA VAL A 17 9.27 7.82 -12.25
C VAL A 17 8.70 7.85 -10.83
N PRO A 18 7.39 8.12 -10.65
CA PRO A 18 6.77 8.08 -9.34
C PRO A 18 6.85 6.66 -8.75
N PRO A 19 6.97 6.53 -7.42
CA PRO A 19 7.02 5.22 -6.77
C PRO A 19 5.70 4.46 -7.01
N ILE A 20 5.80 3.15 -7.27
CA ILE A 20 4.64 2.26 -7.41
C ILE A 20 3.83 2.35 -6.12
N PRO A 21 2.54 2.75 -6.14
CA PRO A 21 1.74 2.94 -4.93
C PRO A 21 1.54 1.64 -4.14
N ILE A 22 1.28 1.77 -2.84
CA ILE A 22 0.91 0.61 -2.01
C ILE A 22 -0.49 0.14 -2.47
N PRO A 23 -0.73 -1.17 -2.61
CA PRO A 23 -2.06 -1.69 -2.90
C PRO A 23 -3.11 -1.16 -1.91
N ALA A 24 -4.24 -0.68 -2.42
CA ALA A 24 -5.26 -0.02 -1.61
C ALA A 24 -5.81 -0.90 -0.47
N HIS A 25 -5.88 -2.23 -0.66
CA HIS A 25 -6.35 -3.16 0.37
C HIS A 25 -5.46 -3.17 1.62
N LEU A 26 -4.15 -2.99 1.48
CA LEU A 26 -3.23 -2.93 2.62
C LEU A 26 -3.43 -1.67 3.46
N LEU A 27 -3.97 -0.61 2.84
CA LEU A 27 -4.25 0.66 3.50
C LEU A 27 -5.70 0.79 3.95
N ALA A 28 -6.51 -0.25 3.78
CA ALA A 28 -7.89 -0.26 4.25
C ALA A 28 -7.92 -0.27 5.79
N ASP A 29 -8.98 0.32 6.36
CA ASP A 29 -9.17 0.33 7.80
C ASP A 29 -9.44 -1.09 8.33
N CYS A 30 -8.86 -1.37 9.49
CA CYS A 30 -9.12 -2.57 10.27
C CYS A 30 -10.47 -2.45 10.98
N LEU A 31 -11.54 -2.79 10.29
CA LEU A 31 -12.89 -2.69 10.84
C LEU A 31 -13.22 -3.90 11.72
N PRO A 32 -13.79 -3.69 12.92
CA PRO A 32 -14.30 -4.80 13.71
C PRO A 32 -15.51 -5.45 13.02
N PRO A 33 -15.82 -6.72 13.34
CA PRO A 33 -17.07 -7.33 12.93
C PRO A 33 -18.26 -6.57 13.56
N VAL A 34 -19.45 -6.75 12.98
CA VAL A 34 -20.68 -6.15 13.51
C VAL A 34 -20.97 -6.74 14.89
N ILE A 35 -21.08 -5.88 15.90
CA ILE A 35 -21.43 -6.27 17.27
C ILE A 35 -22.93 -6.10 17.45
N PRO A 36 -23.69 -7.16 17.75
CA PRO A 36 -25.13 -7.05 17.96
C PRO A 36 -25.47 -6.44 19.33
N ASP A 37 -26.57 -5.69 19.40
CA ASP A 37 -27.07 -5.08 20.66
C ASP A 37 -27.43 -6.11 21.75
N LYS A 38 -27.72 -7.35 21.33
CA LYS A 38 -28.00 -8.48 22.21
C LYS A 38 -27.14 -9.66 21.79
N MET A 39 -26.41 -10.22 22.74
CA MET A 39 -25.58 -11.39 22.53
C MET A 39 -25.69 -12.34 23.72
N THR A 40 -25.68 -13.64 23.45
CA THR A 40 -25.49 -14.65 24.50
C THR A 40 -24.02 -14.72 24.90
N TRP A 41 -23.71 -15.39 26.01
CA TRP A 41 -22.32 -15.60 26.40
C TRP A 41 -21.54 -16.40 25.34
N SER A 42 -22.17 -17.37 24.68
CA SER A 42 -21.56 -18.13 23.58
C SER A 42 -21.28 -17.26 22.36
N ASP A 43 -22.15 -16.31 22.03
CA ASP A 43 -21.90 -15.37 20.93
C ASP A 43 -20.67 -14.50 21.20
N GLY A 44 -20.41 -14.17 22.48
CA GLY A 44 -19.21 -13.44 22.89
C GLY A 44 -17.91 -14.22 22.62
N LEU A 45 -17.94 -15.55 22.70
CA LEU A 45 -16.78 -16.37 22.33
C LEU A 45 -16.49 -16.31 20.83
N ILE A 46 -17.55 -16.41 20.01
CA ILE A 46 -17.46 -16.29 18.55
C ILE A 46 -16.96 -14.89 18.16
N LEU A 47 -17.47 -13.85 18.82
CA LEU A 47 -17.02 -12.48 18.60
C LEU A 47 -15.52 -12.32 18.93
N ASN A 48 -15.03 -12.91 20.01
CA ASN A 48 -13.61 -12.87 20.36
C ASN A 48 -12.73 -13.54 19.30
N GLU A 49 -13.17 -14.69 18.77
CA GLU A 49 -12.49 -15.35 17.65
C GLU A 49 -12.42 -14.42 16.43
N GLN A 50 -13.55 -13.86 16.01
CA GLN A 50 -13.61 -12.94 14.87
C GLN A 50 -12.72 -11.71 15.06
N LEU A 51 -12.69 -11.13 16.25
CA LEU A 51 -11.82 -10.00 16.60
C LEU A 51 -10.34 -10.38 16.49
N LEU A 52 -9.96 -11.56 16.97
CA LEU A 52 -8.59 -12.06 16.83
C LEU A 52 -8.20 -12.27 15.37
N THR A 53 -9.10 -12.77 14.53
CA THR A 53 -8.87 -12.91 13.09
C THR A 53 -8.67 -11.57 12.39
N VAL A 54 -9.45 -10.54 12.75
CA VAL A 54 -9.26 -9.18 12.21
C VAL A 54 -7.88 -8.64 12.61
N ILE A 55 -7.46 -8.82 13.87
CA ILE A 55 -6.13 -8.39 14.35
C ILE A 55 -5.02 -9.12 13.59
N GLU A 56 -5.16 -10.43 13.40
CA GLU A 56 -4.20 -11.24 12.64
C GLU A 56 -4.04 -10.73 11.21
N GLN A 57 -5.14 -10.54 10.49
CA GLN A 57 -5.11 -10.05 9.11
C GLN A 57 -4.47 -8.67 9.02
N CYS A 58 -4.85 -7.76 9.91
CA CYS A 58 -4.28 -6.42 9.97
C CYS A 58 -2.77 -6.43 10.25
N ASN A 59 -2.29 -7.38 11.05
CA ASN A 59 -0.86 -7.52 11.30
C ASN A 59 -0.11 -8.05 10.07
N LEU A 60 -0.72 -8.95 9.29
CA LEU A 60 -0.19 -9.40 8.01
C LEU A 60 -0.11 -8.24 6.99
N ASP A 61 -1.15 -7.42 6.89
CA ASP A 61 -1.14 -6.25 6.00
C ASP A 61 -0.06 -5.25 6.41
N LYS A 62 0.09 -4.98 7.71
CA LYS A 62 1.18 -4.14 8.24
C LYS A 62 2.56 -4.72 7.94
N GLN A 63 2.72 -6.05 7.96
CA GLN A 63 3.96 -6.69 7.58
C GLN A 63 4.23 -6.49 6.07
N ALA A 64 3.25 -6.72 5.21
CA ALA A 64 3.38 -6.51 3.78
C ALA A 64 3.77 -5.06 3.44
N ILE A 65 3.17 -4.07 4.12
CA ILE A 65 3.56 -2.66 3.98
C ILE A 65 5.03 -2.46 4.36
N ARG A 66 5.49 -3.01 5.49
CA ARG A 66 6.88 -2.90 5.93
C ARG A 66 7.85 -3.49 4.90
N GLU A 67 7.52 -4.63 4.31
CA GLU A 67 8.32 -5.25 3.25
C GLU A 67 8.38 -4.40 1.99
N ILE A 68 7.27 -3.79 1.58
CA ILE A 68 7.22 -2.85 0.44
C ILE A 68 8.11 -1.63 0.71
N GLU A 69 8.01 -1.03 1.89
CA GLU A 69 8.82 0.13 2.27
C GLU A 69 10.31 -0.20 2.36
N GLN A 70 10.68 -1.35 2.90
CA GLN A 70 12.08 -1.82 2.91
C GLN A 70 12.64 -1.95 1.49
N ARG A 71 11.86 -2.52 0.56
CA ARG A 71 12.27 -2.62 -0.86
C ARG A 71 12.48 -1.25 -1.48
N ARG A 72 11.58 -0.29 -1.20
CA ARG A 72 11.74 1.11 -1.66
C ARG A 72 13.02 1.74 -1.12
N GLN A 73 13.31 1.58 0.18
CA GLN A 73 14.55 2.10 0.78
C GLN A 73 15.81 1.50 0.12
N ILE A 74 15.83 0.19 -0.12
CA ILE A 74 16.95 -0.47 -0.81
C ILE A 74 17.15 0.08 -2.24
N THR A 75 16.06 0.30 -2.99
CA THR A 75 16.14 0.87 -4.34
C THR A 75 16.65 2.32 -4.32
N GLN A 76 16.26 3.11 -3.32
CA GLN A 76 16.75 4.50 -3.18
C GLN A 76 18.23 4.57 -2.82
N VAL A 77 18.75 3.65 -2.00
CA VAL A 77 20.19 3.61 -1.62
C VAL A 77 21.09 3.17 -2.78
N LYS A 78 20.56 2.42 -3.75
CA LYS A 78 21.32 1.93 -4.91
C LYS A 78 21.39 2.92 -6.08
N LYS A 79 20.70 4.06 -6.00
CA LYS A 79 20.70 5.11 -7.01
C LYS A 79 21.68 6.22 -6.61
#